data_AF-A0AAJ0LQ70-F1
#
_entry.id   AF-A0AAJ0LQ70-F1
#
_cell.length_a   1.000
_cell.length_b   1.000
_cell.length_c   1.000
_cell.angle_alpha   90.00
_cell.angle_beta   90.00
_cell.angle_gamma   90.00
#
_symmetry.space_group_name_H-M   'P 1'
#
loop_
_entity.id
_entity.type
_entity.pdbx_description
1 polymer ?
#
loop_
_entity_poly.entity_id
_entity_poly.type
_entity_poly.pdbx_seq_one_letter_code
_entity_poly.pdbx_strand_id
1 'polypeptide(L)'
;MQFVDICIEYPSGISIIDRGSYDAELGMVYVSARVRAFLAVVHESESPPVITATWDGNEAKLIQSTVDSFAVVSVEPPAATPRSRLGARLVRASWSKDQRQQFGRFCHTLTVSSIVGVVGYVHAISEFSIWAAMNVAALVVIGVVTYVVGMDSMNGE
;
A
#
# COMPACT_ATOMS: atom_id res chain seq x y z
N MET A 1 21.45 -9.17 15.57
CA MET A 1 20.06 -8.96 16.00
C MET A 1 19.49 -7.76 15.27
N GLN A 2 18.32 -7.92 14.64
CA GLN A 2 17.64 -6.89 13.86
C GLN A 2 16.31 -6.54 14.52
N PHE A 3 15.91 -5.27 14.52
CA PHE A 3 14.58 -4.89 15.02
C PHE A 3 13.52 -5.22 13.98
N VAL A 4 12.42 -5.81 14.43
CA VAL A 4 11.29 -6.20 13.59
C VAL A 4 10.00 -5.65 14.19
N ASP A 5 9.07 -5.23 13.35
CA ASP A 5 7.72 -4.87 13.78
C ASP A 5 6.88 -6.16 13.85
N ILE A 6 6.11 -6.34 14.91
CA ILE A 6 5.35 -7.55 15.20
C ILE A 6 3.87 -7.18 15.28
N CYS A 7 3.02 -7.95 14.59
CA CYS A 7 1.58 -7.86 14.68
C CYS A 7 1.01 -9.18 15.24
N ILE A 8 0.17 -9.08 16.26
CA ILE A 8 -0.55 -10.21 16.87
C ILE A 8 -2.03 -9.91 16.71
N GLU A 9 -2.73 -10.70 15.91
CA GLU A 9 -4.15 -10.53 15.61
C GLU A 9 -4.96 -11.69 16.17
N TYR A 10 -5.89 -11.37 17.06
CA TYR A 10 -6.83 -12.33 17.63
C TYR A 10 -8.14 -12.38 16.83
N PRO A 11 -8.81 -13.55 16.77
CA PRO A 11 -10.12 -13.67 16.11
C PRO A 11 -11.21 -12.77 16.70
N SER A 12 -11.08 -12.36 17.96
CA SER A 12 -11.99 -11.41 18.62
C SER A 12 -11.90 -9.98 18.08
N GLY A 13 -10.90 -9.69 17.25
CA GLY A 13 -10.63 -8.36 16.69
C GLY A 13 -9.61 -7.54 17.49
N ILE A 14 -9.00 -8.13 18.54
CA ILE A 14 -7.89 -7.50 19.26
C ILE A 14 -6.62 -7.62 18.40
N SER A 15 -5.99 -6.48 18.11
CA SER A 15 -4.69 -6.41 17.43
C SER A 15 -3.64 -5.75 18.32
N ILE A 16 -2.47 -6.35 18.44
CA ILE A 16 -1.32 -5.79 19.17
C ILE A 16 -0.20 -5.57 18.18
N ILE A 17 0.33 -4.34 18.17
CA ILE A 17 1.49 -3.97 17.38
C ILE A 17 2.60 -3.56 18.34
N ASP A 18 3.76 -4.20 18.25
CA ASP A 18 4.96 -3.86 19.03
C ASP A 18 6.23 -4.09 18.20
N ARG A 19 7.38 -3.75 18.78
CA ARG A 19 8.70 -4.07 18.23
C ARG A 19 9.36 -5.19 18.99
N GLY A 20 10.01 -6.08 18.25
CA GLY A 20 10.87 -7.12 18.81
C GLY A 20 12.24 -7.17 18.17
N SER A 21 13.01 -8.15 18.61
CA SER A 21 14.36 -8.43 18.10
C SER A 21 14.38 -9.79 17.42
N TYR A 22 14.74 -9.81 16.14
CA TYR A 22 14.98 -11.02 15.38
C TYR A 22 16.44 -11.47 15.52
N ASP A 23 16.61 -12.74 15.86
CA ASP A 23 17.86 -13.46 15.87
C ASP A 23 17.91 -14.41 14.66
N ALA A 24 18.75 -14.08 13.69
CA ALA A 24 18.89 -14.83 12.45
C ALA A 24 19.61 -16.17 12.63
N GLU A 25 20.46 -16.32 13.66
CA GLU A 25 21.16 -17.58 13.93
C GLU A 25 20.20 -18.63 14.48
N LEU A 26 19.27 -18.19 15.34
CA LEU A 26 18.29 -19.06 15.98
C LEU A 26 16.97 -19.16 15.18
N GLY A 27 16.71 -18.23 14.26
CA GLY A 27 15.43 -18.13 13.56
C GLY A 27 14.28 -17.71 14.48
N MET A 28 14.58 -16.92 15.50
CA MET A 28 13.64 -16.58 16.58
C MET A 28 13.39 -15.08 16.67
N VAL A 29 12.15 -14.72 16.97
CA VAL A 29 11.75 -13.35 17.30
C VAL A 29 11.45 -13.25 18.78
N TYR A 30 12.11 -12.29 19.45
CA TYR A 30 11.94 -11.99 20.86
C TYR A 30 11.08 -10.75 21.04
N VAL A 31 10.07 -10.84 21.90
CA VAL A 31 9.15 -9.75 22.22
C VAL A 31 9.49 -9.04 23.52
N SER A 32 8.98 -7.82 23.69
CA SER A 32 9.10 -7.08 24.93
C SER A 32 8.41 -7.80 26.11
N ALA A 33 8.91 -7.59 27.32
CA ALA A 33 8.32 -8.16 28.54
C ALA A 33 6.84 -7.75 28.75
N ARG A 34 6.43 -6.59 28.22
CA ARG A 34 5.04 -6.10 28.27
C ARG A 34 4.12 -6.93 27.40
N VAL A 35 4.51 -7.21 26.16
CA VAL A 35 3.74 -8.06 25.23
C VAL A 35 3.63 -9.47 25.78
N ARG A 36 4.70 -10.00 26.35
CA ARG A 36 4.69 -11.30 27.04
C ARG A 36 3.67 -11.36 28.19
N ALA A 37 3.67 -10.34 29.07
CA ALA A 37 2.72 -10.29 30.17
C ALA A 37 1.27 -10.22 29.66
N PHE A 38 1.03 -9.49 28.57
CA PHE A 38 -0.29 -9.43 27.93
C PHE A 38 -0.70 -10.77 27.33
N LEU A 39 0.18 -11.38 26.54
CA LEU A 39 -0.04 -12.70 25.92
C LEU A 39 -0.40 -13.77 26.96
N ALA A 40 0.27 -13.75 28.12
CA ALA A 40 0.00 -14.68 29.21
C ALA A 40 -1.43 -14.55 29.76
N VAL A 41 -1.95 -13.32 29.87
CA VAL A 41 -3.33 -13.06 30.33
C VAL A 41 -4.35 -13.49 29.29
N VAL A 42 -4.08 -13.19 28.02
CA VAL A 42 -5.07 -13.38 26.93
C VAL A 42 -5.11 -14.82 26.43
N HIS A 43 -4.04 -15.60 26.62
CA HIS A 43 -4.00 -17.02 26.26
C HIS A 43 -5.09 -17.86 26.93
N GLU A 44 -5.55 -17.47 28.13
CA GLU A 44 -6.59 -18.21 28.86
C GLU A 44 -8.00 -17.97 28.33
N SER A 45 -8.25 -16.84 27.66
CA SER A 45 -9.59 -16.41 27.24
C SER A 45 -9.83 -16.40 25.74
N GLU A 46 -8.77 -16.36 24.93
CA GLU A 46 -8.87 -16.17 23.49
C GLU A 46 -8.44 -17.40 22.68
N SER A 47 -8.98 -17.48 21.47
CA SER A 47 -8.51 -18.44 20.48
C SER A 47 -7.09 -18.08 19.98
N PRO A 48 -6.30 -19.05 19.49
CA PRO A 48 -4.92 -18.80 19.05
C PRO A 48 -4.83 -17.65 18.04
N PRO A 49 -3.95 -16.65 18.26
CA PRO A 49 -3.80 -15.52 17.37
C PRO A 49 -2.98 -15.87 16.12
N VAL A 50 -3.12 -15.05 15.08
CA VAL A 50 -2.18 -15.00 13.96
C VAL A 50 -1.06 -14.02 14.32
N ILE A 51 0.18 -14.47 14.19
CA ILE A 51 1.35 -13.68 14.56
C ILE A 51 2.24 -13.50 13.35
N THR A 52 2.55 -12.25 13.04
CA THR A 52 3.43 -11.88 11.93
C THR A 52 4.53 -10.95 12.41
N ALA A 53 5.69 -11.04 11.76
CA ALA A 53 6.78 -10.08 11.93
C ALA A 53 7.20 -9.53 10.57
N THR A 54 7.48 -8.23 10.51
CA THR A 54 7.88 -7.56 9.28
C THR A 54 9.22 -6.85 9.45
N TRP A 55 10.11 -7.03 8.48
CA TRP A 55 11.40 -6.32 8.40
C TRP A 55 11.87 -6.20 6.96
N ASP A 56 12.42 -5.04 6.59
CA ASP A 56 12.95 -4.76 5.25
C ASP A 56 11.98 -5.15 4.11
N GLY A 57 10.67 -5.04 4.36
CA GLY A 57 9.61 -5.43 3.43
C GLY A 57 9.29 -6.94 3.38
N ASN A 58 10.06 -7.78 4.06
CA ASN A 58 9.71 -9.19 4.26
C ASN A 58 8.62 -9.30 5.33
N GLU A 59 7.70 -10.24 5.16
CA GLU A 59 6.72 -10.62 6.16
C GLU A 59 6.95 -12.08 6.54
N ALA A 60 7.06 -12.35 7.83
CA ALA A 60 7.22 -13.70 8.33
C ALA A 60 6.05 -14.11 9.21
N LYS A 61 5.55 -15.32 8.98
CA LYS A 61 4.61 -15.96 9.90
C LYS A 61 5.37 -16.58 11.06
N LEU A 62 4.87 -16.29 12.24
CA LEU A 62 5.44 -16.70 13.50
C LEU A 62 4.53 -17.74 14.16
N ILE A 63 5.13 -18.76 14.77
CA ILE A 63 4.43 -19.66 15.70
C ILE A 63 5.05 -19.52 17.08
N GLN A 64 4.21 -19.52 18.11
CA GLN A 64 4.67 -19.49 19.49
C GLN A 64 5.51 -20.74 19.77
N SER A 65 6.79 -20.53 20.09
CA SER A 65 7.71 -21.62 20.42
C SER A 65 7.87 -21.75 21.93
N THR A 66 8.04 -20.63 22.62
CA THR A 66 8.02 -20.56 24.08
C THR A 66 7.16 -19.40 24.55
N VAL A 67 7.03 -19.21 25.87
CA VAL A 67 6.30 -18.07 26.46
C VAL A 67 6.88 -16.72 25.99
N ASP A 68 8.18 -16.69 25.66
CA ASP A 68 8.94 -15.45 25.46
C ASP A 68 9.43 -15.27 24.01
N SER A 69 9.25 -16.29 23.17
CA SER A 69 9.82 -16.32 21.83
C SER A 69 8.92 -16.98 20.81
N PHE A 70 8.98 -16.42 19.60
CA PHE A 70 8.28 -16.90 18.43
C PHE A 70 9.28 -17.47 17.43
N ALA A 71 9.01 -18.68 16.95
CA ALA A 71 9.78 -19.28 15.87
C ALA A 71 9.28 -18.73 14.53
N VAL A 72 10.21 -18.36 13.65
CA VAL A 72 9.91 -17.99 12.27
C VAL A 72 9.62 -19.26 11.49
N VAL A 73 8.38 -19.39 10.98
CA VAL A 73 7.92 -20.59 10.27
C VAL A 73 8.10 -20.45 8.77
N SER A 74 7.85 -19.26 8.25
CA SER A 74 8.00 -18.95 6.83
C SER A 74 8.26 -17.46 6.68
N VAL A 75 9.26 -17.11 5.87
CA VAL A 75 9.52 -15.73 5.45
C VAL A 75 9.02 -15.59 4.03
N GLU A 76 7.99 -14.77 3.85
CA GLU A 76 7.50 -14.37 2.55
C GLU A 76 8.30 -13.13 2.11
N PRO A 77 9.06 -13.20 1.01
CA PRO A 77 9.81 -12.04 0.53
C PRO A 77 8.82 -10.92 0.14
N PRO A 78 9.25 -9.64 0.18
CA PRO A 78 8.41 -8.52 -0.25
C PRO A 78 7.83 -8.86 -1.62
N ALA A 79 6.50 -8.87 -1.70
CA ALA A 79 5.81 -9.06 -2.96
C ALA A 79 6.41 -8.08 -3.96
N ALA A 80 7.13 -8.60 -4.96
CA ALA A 80 7.85 -7.78 -5.93
C ALA A 80 6.85 -6.80 -6.52
N THR A 81 7.01 -5.51 -6.23
CA THR A 81 6.09 -4.48 -6.72
C THR A 81 6.14 -4.49 -8.25
N PRO A 82 5.10 -4.98 -8.95
CA PRO A 82 5.21 -5.11 -10.39
C PRO A 82 5.02 -3.71 -10.96
N ARG A 83 6.11 -3.11 -11.44
CA ARG A 83 6.09 -1.97 -12.37
C ARG A 83 5.51 -2.43 -13.71
N SER A 84 4.20 -2.66 -13.74
CA SER A 84 3.45 -2.99 -14.94
C SER A 84 2.09 -2.28 -14.90
N ARG A 85 1.55 -1.91 -16.06
CA ARG A 85 0.21 -1.32 -16.19
C ARG A 85 -0.89 -2.22 -15.58
N LEU A 86 -0.63 -3.52 -15.43
CA LEU A 86 -1.46 -4.45 -14.65
C LEU A 86 -1.39 -4.20 -13.13
N GLY A 87 -0.24 -3.77 -12.61
CA GLY A 87 -0.04 -3.39 -11.21
C GLY A 87 -0.88 -2.18 -10.80
N ALA A 88 -1.04 -1.19 -11.68
CA ALA A 88 -1.96 -0.08 -11.43
C ALA A 88 -3.43 -0.53 -11.35
N ARG A 89 -3.81 -1.57 -12.11
CA ARG A 89 -5.13 -2.21 -12.01
C ARG A 89 -5.26 -3.06 -10.73
N LEU A 90 -4.22 -3.77 -10.32
CA LEU A 90 -4.20 -4.56 -9.08
C LEU A 90 -4.24 -3.67 -7.83
N VAL A 91 -3.54 -2.53 -7.83
CA VAL A 91 -3.63 -1.53 -6.76
C VAL A 91 -5.02 -0.91 -6.70
N ARG A 92 -5.68 -0.69 -7.84
CA ARG A 92 -7.09 -0.24 -7.88
C ARG A 92 -8.09 -1.33 -7.50
N ALA A 93 -7.74 -2.60 -7.66
CA ALA A 93 -8.63 -3.72 -7.31
C ALA A 93 -8.84 -3.83 -5.80
N SER A 94 -7.91 -3.34 -4.98
CA SER A 94 -8.06 -3.25 -3.52
C SER A 94 -8.73 -1.96 -3.04
N TRP A 95 -9.04 -1.01 -3.93
CA TRP A 95 -9.65 0.25 -3.55
C TRP A 95 -11.16 0.10 -3.31
N SER A 96 -11.62 0.70 -2.23
CA SER A 96 -13.05 0.81 -1.94
C SER A 96 -13.75 1.66 -3.01
N LYS A 97 -15.05 1.48 -3.15
CA LYS A 97 -15.89 2.25 -4.10
C LYS A 97 -15.70 3.76 -3.93
N ASP A 98 -15.60 4.24 -2.70
CA ASP A 98 -15.41 5.68 -2.42
C ASP A 98 -14.03 6.17 -2.88
N GLN A 99 -12.96 5.41 -2.62
CA GLN A 99 -11.60 5.75 -3.07
C GLN A 99 -11.53 5.81 -4.60
N ARG A 100 -12.16 4.85 -5.30
CA ARG A 100 -12.25 4.85 -6.76
C ARG A 100 -13.02 6.07 -7.29
N GLN A 101 -14.09 6.49 -6.62
CA GLN A 101 -14.86 7.67 -6.99
C GLN A 101 -14.09 8.98 -6.74
N GLN A 102 -13.40 9.11 -5.62
CA GLN A 102 -12.57 10.27 -5.32
C GLN A 102 -11.44 10.42 -6.34
N PHE A 103 -10.75 9.32 -6.65
CA PHE A 103 -9.71 9.32 -7.69
C PHE A 103 -10.28 9.66 -9.08
N GLY A 104 -11.45 9.13 -9.43
CA GLY A 104 -12.13 9.47 -10.68
C GLY A 104 -12.44 10.96 -10.80
N ARG A 105 -12.97 11.58 -9.74
CA ARG A 105 -13.20 13.04 -9.67
C ARG A 105 -11.90 13.82 -9.82
N PHE A 106 -10.84 13.39 -9.14
CA PHE A 106 -9.52 14.00 -9.28
C PHE A 106 -9.02 13.96 -10.73
N CYS A 107 -9.14 12.81 -11.41
CA CYS A 107 -8.80 12.69 -12.82
C CYS A 107 -9.63 13.62 -13.72
N HIS A 108 -10.93 13.76 -13.47
CA HIS A 108 -11.77 14.71 -14.21
C HIS A 108 -11.36 16.17 -13.98
N THR A 109 -10.92 16.54 -12.77
CA THR A 109 -10.36 17.87 -12.51
C THR A 109 -9.10 18.09 -13.36
N LEU A 110 -8.20 17.10 -13.45
CA LEU A 110 -7.02 17.18 -14.31
C LEU A 110 -7.38 17.29 -15.80
N THR A 111 -8.45 16.62 -16.25
CA THR A 111 -8.97 16.77 -17.61
C THR A 111 -9.36 18.23 -17.87
N VAL A 112 -10.15 18.83 -16.98
CA VAL A 112 -10.57 20.24 -17.09
C VAL A 112 -9.37 21.17 -17.04
N SER A 113 -8.43 20.97 -16.11
CA SER A 113 -7.19 21.74 -16.03
C SER A 113 -6.38 21.66 -17.32
N SER A 114 -6.34 20.49 -17.97
CA SER A 114 -5.62 20.34 -19.23
C SER A 114 -6.28 21.12 -20.38
N ILE A 115 -7.61 21.13 -20.45
CA ILE A 115 -8.36 21.93 -21.44
C ILE A 115 -8.08 23.43 -21.23
N VAL A 116 -8.19 23.90 -19.99
CA VAL A 116 -7.87 25.29 -19.63
C VAL A 116 -6.40 25.60 -19.96
N GLY A 117 -5.50 24.66 -19.69
CA GLY A 117 -4.08 24.76 -20.01
C GLY A 117 -3.83 24.92 -21.50
N VAL A 118 -4.52 24.16 -22.37
CA VAL A 118 -4.42 24.32 -23.83
C VAL A 118 -4.86 25.72 -24.25
N VAL A 119 -6.03 26.17 -23.80
CA VAL A 119 -6.57 27.49 -24.16
C VAL A 119 -5.62 28.60 -23.71
N GLY A 120 -5.14 28.54 -22.47
CA GLY A 120 -4.20 29.51 -21.91
C GLY A 120 -2.86 29.50 -22.63
N TYR A 121 -2.32 28.32 -22.93
CA TYR A 121 -1.04 28.18 -23.63
C TYR A 121 -1.11 28.74 -25.05
N VAL A 122 -2.17 28.41 -25.80
CA VAL A 122 -2.38 28.92 -27.17
C VAL A 122 -2.56 30.44 -27.19
N HIS A 123 -3.21 31.02 -26.19
CA HIS A 123 -3.34 32.49 -26.09
C HIS A 123 -2.05 33.19 -25.66
N ALA A 124 -1.14 32.49 -24.97
CA ALA A 124 0.10 33.06 -24.47
C ALA A 124 1.26 33.02 -25.49
N ILE A 125 1.15 32.22 -26.54
CA ILE A 125 2.21 32.12 -27.56
C ILE A 125 2.11 33.24 -28.60
N SER A 126 3.21 33.96 -28.79
CA SER A 126 3.32 35.01 -29.83
C SER A 126 3.80 34.45 -31.18
N GLU A 127 4.48 33.31 -31.17
CA GLU A 127 5.02 32.65 -32.36
C GLU A 127 4.75 31.14 -32.33
N PHE A 128 4.36 30.59 -33.49
CA PHE A 128 4.07 29.17 -33.61
C PHE A 128 5.36 28.40 -33.91
N SER A 129 5.78 27.53 -32.97
CA SER A 129 6.95 26.67 -33.10
C SER A 129 6.58 25.19 -32.94
N ILE A 130 7.45 24.30 -33.40
CA ILE A 130 7.28 22.84 -33.23
C ILE A 130 7.19 22.48 -31.73
N TRP A 131 7.93 23.17 -30.86
CA TRP A 131 7.86 22.99 -29.42
C TRP A 131 6.51 23.40 -28.84
N ALA A 132 5.93 24.50 -29.33
CA ALA A 132 4.58 24.91 -28.94
C ALA A 132 3.54 23.85 -29.36
N ALA A 133 3.66 23.31 -30.57
CA ALA A 133 2.79 22.24 -31.04
C ALA A 133 2.91 20.96 -30.17
N MET A 134 4.12 20.59 -29.77
CA MET A 134 4.36 19.45 -28.87
C MET A 134 3.74 19.66 -27.49
N ASN A 135 3.84 20.86 -26.91
CA ASN A 135 3.25 21.16 -25.61
C ASN A 135 1.71 21.13 -25.65
N VAL A 136 1.10 21.68 -26.71
CA VAL A 136 -0.34 21.58 -26.94
C VAL A 136 -0.75 20.10 -27.07
N ALA A 137 -0.02 19.33 -27.88
CA ALA A 137 -0.29 17.90 -28.04
C ALA A 137 -0.17 17.13 -26.73
N ALA A 138 0.84 17.43 -25.90
CA ALA A 138 1.02 16.80 -24.60
C ALA A 138 -0.16 17.08 -23.65
N LEU A 139 -0.64 18.33 -23.61
CA LEU A 139 -1.83 18.69 -22.81
C LEU A 139 -3.08 17.95 -23.32
N VAL A 140 -3.28 17.88 -24.64
CA VAL A 140 -4.41 17.11 -25.21
C VAL A 140 -4.32 15.64 -24.81
N VAL A 141 -3.14 15.02 -24.93
CA VAL A 141 -2.92 13.61 -24.52
C VAL A 141 -3.19 13.41 -23.04
N ILE A 142 -2.69 14.29 -22.16
CA ILE A 142 -2.96 14.24 -20.71
C ILE A 142 -4.46 14.36 -20.43
N GLY A 143 -5.16 15.25 -21.14
CA GLY A 143 -6.61 15.43 -21.02
C GLY A 143 -7.38 14.16 -21.37
N VAL A 144 -7.07 13.56 -22.51
CA VAL A 144 -7.71 12.31 -22.97
C VAL A 144 -7.40 11.15 -22.03
N VAL A 145 -6.14 10.97 -21.62
CA VAL A 145 -5.75 9.88 -20.72
C VAL A 145 -6.44 10.01 -19.38
N THR A 146 -6.43 11.20 -18.76
CA THR A 146 -7.07 11.42 -17.46
C THR A 146 -8.58 11.27 -17.56
N TYR A 147 -9.21 11.66 -18.66
CA TYR A 147 -10.65 11.46 -18.88
C TYR A 147 -11.03 9.98 -18.93
N VAL A 148 -10.33 9.19 -19.75
CA VAL A 148 -10.57 7.74 -19.89
C VAL A 148 -10.30 7.03 -18.57
N VAL A 149 -9.21 7.37 -17.89
CA VAL A 149 -8.85 6.80 -16.59
C VAL A 149 -9.85 7.17 -15.50
N GLY A 150 -10.38 8.40 -15.51
CA GLY A 150 -11.40 8.86 -14.57
C GLY A 150 -12.71 8.10 -14.73
N MET A 151 -13.17 7.94 -15.97
CA MET A 151 -14.34 7.11 -16.29
C MET A 151 -14.15 5.65 -15.87
N ASP A 152 -13.03 5.02 -16.23
CA ASP A 152 -12.73 3.63 -15.87
C ASP A 152 -12.68 3.43 -14.35
N SER A 153 -12.17 4.42 -13.60
CA SER A 153 -12.15 4.38 -12.14
C SER A 153 -13.55 4.45 -11.52
N MET A 154 -14.47 5.21 -12.12
CA MET A 154 -15.82 5.40 -11.57
C MET A 154 -16.80 4.30 -11.99
N ASN A 155 -16.48 3.53 -13.03
CA ASN A 155 -17.29 2.43 -13.53
C ASN A 155 -16.90 1.10 -12.87
N GLY A 156 -17.86 0.46 -12.18
CA GLY A 156 -17.70 -0.83 -11.50
C GLY A 156 -18.25 -0.78 -10.07
N GLU A 157 -19.07 -1.77 -9.72
CA GLU A 157 -19.54 -1.99 -8.34
C GLU A 157 -18.38 -2.39 -7.41
#